data_AF-A0AAD6L4G9-F1
#
_entry.id   AF-A0AAD6L4G9-F1
#
_cell.length_a   1.000
_cell.length_b   1.000
_cell.length_c   1.000
_cell.angle_alpha   90.00
_cell.angle_beta   90.00
_cell.angle_gamma   90.00
#
_symmetry.space_group_name_H-M   'P 1'
#
loop_
_entity.id
_entity.type
_entity.pdbx_description
1 polymer ?
#
loop_
_entity_poly.entity_id
_entity_poly.type
_entity_poly.pdbx_seq_one_letter_code
_entity_poly.pdbx_strand_id
1 'polypeptide(L)'
;MGLLCSRQHRYNEADTEENAQAAEIERRIEQETKAEKHVQKLLLLGAGDSGKSTIFKQIKLLFQSGFDEAELKSYISVIHANVYQTIKVLHDGSKRIGSK
;
A
#
# COMPACT_ATOMS: atom_id res chain seq x y z
N MET A 1 38.47 46.55 24.11
CA MET A 1 38.92 45.45 23.24
C MET A 1 38.15 44.20 23.62
N GLY A 2 36.92 44.03 23.12
CA GLY A 2 36.04 42.90 23.47
C GLY A 2 35.26 42.46 22.24
N LEU A 3 35.35 41.16 21.94
CA LEU A 3 34.94 40.51 20.70
C LEU A 3 33.43 40.68 20.41
N LEU A 4 33.09 41.27 19.26
CA LEU A 4 31.72 41.35 18.74
C LEU A 4 31.53 40.57 17.42
N CYS A 5 32.47 39.70 17.02
CA CYS A 5 32.46 39.07 15.69
C CYS A 5 31.93 37.62 15.65
N SER A 6 31.38 37.09 16.76
CA SER A 6 30.97 35.67 16.84
C SER A 6 29.45 35.44 16.74
N ARG A 7 28.66 36.52 16.62
CA ARG A 7 27.20 36.48 16.75
C ARG A 7 26.44 36.63 15.43
N GLN A 8 27.00 37.33 14.43
CA GLN A 8 26.44 37.38 13.07
C GLN A 8 26.70 36.10 12.26
N HIS A 9 27.83 35.42 12.46
CA HIS A 9 28.21 34.24 11.66
C HIS A 9 27.25 33.05 11.85
N ARG A 10 26.84 32.80 13.11
CA ARG A 10 25.91 31.70 13.44
C ARG A 10 24.49 31.89 12.90
N TYR A 11 24.05 33.13 12.68
CA TYR A 11 22.73 33.41 12.10
C TYR A 11 22.70 33.05 10.60
N ASN A 12 23.73 33.45 9.85
CA ASN A 12 23.84 33.12 8.43
C ASN A 12 24.04 31.62 8.18
N GLU A 13 24.81 30.92 9.00
CA GLU A 13 25.01 29.46 8.84
C GLU A 13 23.70 28.68 9.04
N ALA A 14 22.91 29.03 10.06
CA ALA A 14 21.60 28.41 10.30
C ALA A 14 20.62 28.66 9.15
N ASP A 15 20.55 29.90 8.63
CA ASP A 15 19.71 30.24 7.47
C ASP A 15 20.17 29.51 6.19
N THR A 16 21.48 29.28 6.03
CA THR A 16 22.01 28.52 4.88
C THR A 16 21.73 27.02 4.99
N GLU A 17 21.77 26.46 6.20
CA GLU A 17 21.41 25.06 6.44
C GLU A 17 19.91 24.84 6.23
N GLU A 18 19.06 25.74 6.72
CA GLU A 18 17.61 25.70 6.47
C GLU A 18 17.29 25.83 4.99
N ASN A 19 17.94 26.76 4.27
CA ASN A 19 17.76 26.88 2.82
C ASN A 19 18.27 25.65 2.05
N ALA A 20 19.37 25.05 2.47
CA ALA A 20 19.87 23.81 1.85
C ALA A 20 18.91 22.64 2.06
N GLN A 21 18.31 22.53 3.26
CA GLN A 21 17.27 21.55 3.55
C GLN A 21 16.01 21.80 2.72
N ALA A 22 15.55 23.05 2.61
CA ALA A 22 14.40 23.42 1.79
C ALA A 22 14.62 23.08 0.31
N ALA A 23 15.81 23.38 -0.23
CA ALA A 23 16.17 23.03 -1.60
C ALA A 23 16.19 21.52 -1.85
N GLU A 24 16.66 20.72 -0.89
CA GLU A 24 16.62 19.25 -1.00
C GLU A 24 15.19 18.72 -0.94
N ILE A 25 14.31 19.31 -0.12
CA ILE A 25 12.88 18.95 -0.08
C ILE A 25 12.23 19.25 -1.44
N GLU A 26 12.42 20.45 -1.99
CA GLU A 26 11.89 20.85 -3.30
C GLU A 26 12.34 19.88 -4.40
N ARG A 27 13.63 19.51 -4.38
CA ARG A 27 14.21 18.54 -5.32
C ARG A 27 13.54 17.17 -5.23
N ARG A 28 13.26 16.69 -4.01
CA ARG A 28 12.55 15.41 -3.79
C ARG A 28 11.10 15.48 -4.29
N ILE A 29 10.39 16.56 -3.98
CA ILE A 29 9.00 16.77 -4.44
C ILE A 29 8.93 16.74 -5.96
N GLU A 30 9.85 17.42 -6.65
CA GLU A 30 9.85 17.45 -8.11
C GLU A 30 10.17 16.08 -8.73
N GLN A 31 11.10 15.32 -8.12
CA GLN A 31 11.42 13.96 -8.54
C GLN A 31 10.22 13.01 -8.36
N GLU A 32 9.56 13.05 -7.22
CA GLU A 32 8.36 12.24 -6.94
C GLU A 32 7.22 12.61 -7.87
N THR A 33 6.97 13.91 -8.08
CA THR A 33 5.94 14.40 -9.01
C THR A 33 6.19 13.91 -10.43
N LYS A 34 7.45 13.90 -10.88
CA LYS A 34 7.82 13.39 -12.20
C LYS A 34 7.59 11.89 -12.30
N ALA A 35 7.93 11.12 -11.26
CA ALA A 35 7.66 9.68 -11.22
C ALA A 35 6.15 9.39 -11.25
N GLU A 36 5.35 10.12 -10.47
CA GLU A 36 3.90 9.96 -10.43
C GLU A 36 3.21 10.23 -11.77
N LYS A 37 3.71 11.18 -12.57
CA LYS A 37 3.18 11.46 -13.91
C LYS A 37 3.23 10.24 -14.84
N HIS A 38 4.13 9.30 -14.60
CA HIS A 38 4.25 8.07 -15.38
C HIS A 38 3.41 6.90 -14.82
N VAL A 39 2.80 7.04 -13.65
CA VAL A 39 1.97 6.00 -13.02
C VAL A 39 0.54 6.06 -13.54
N GLN A 40 0.06 4.95 -14.09
CA GLN A 40 -1.33 4.79 -14.51
C GLN A 40 -2.18 4.27 -13.35
N LYS A 41 -3.10 5.13 -12.86
CA LYS A 41 -4.03 4.79 -11.77
C LYS A 41 -5.31 4.16 -12.34
N LEU A 42 -5.56 2.91 -11.99
CA LEU A 42 -6.74 2.14 -12.44
C LEU A 42 -7.70 1.90 -11.28
N LEU A 43 -8.99 2.15 -11.50
CA LEU A 43 -10.06 1.84 -10.55
C LEU A 43 -10.91 0.70 -11.09
N LEU A 44 -11.03 -0.38 -10.31
CA LEU A 44 -11.85 -1.53 -10.67
C LEU A 44 -13.17 -1.51 -9.89
N LEU A 45 -14.29 -1.40 -10.61
CA LEU A 45 -15.64 -1.33 -10.04
C LEU A 45 -16.42 -2.62 -10.32
N GLY A 46 -17.35 -2.96 -9.41
CA GLY A 46 -18.22 -4.12 -9.57
C GLY A 46 -18.90 -4.52 -8.26
N ALA A 47 -19.97 -5.32 -8.35
CA ALA A 47 -20.72 -5.84 -7.21
C ALA A 47 -19.85 -6.65 -6.25
N GLY A 48 -20.35 -6.92 -5.03
CA GLY A 48 -19.72 -7.89 -4.13
C GLY A 48 -19.43 -9.21 -4.85
N ASP A 49 -18.29 -9.84 -4.55
CA ASP A 49 -17.88 -11.14 -5.11
C ASP A 49 -17.72 -11.23 -6.63
N SER A 50 -17.73 -10.10 -7.34
CA SER A 50 -17.54 -10.04 -8.80
C SER A 50 -16.10 -10.37 -9.29
N GLY A 51 -15.24 -10.90 -8.42
CA GLY A 51 -13.86 -11.27 -8.78
C GLY A 51 -12.83 -10.14 -8.81
N LYS A 52 -13.14 -8.95 -8.28
CA LYS A 52 -12.18 -7.82 -8.23
C LYS A 52 -10.86 -8.21 -7.56
N SER A 53 -10.93 -8.80 -6.37
CA SER A 53 -9.75 -9.26 -5.63
C SER A 53 -8.97 -10.34 -6.40
N THR A 54 -9.64 -11.14 -7.22
CA THR A 54 -8.99 -12.14 -8.08
C THR A 54 -8.17 -11.45 -9.17
N ILE A 55 -8.71 -10.42 -9.82
CA ILE A 55 -7.96 -9.63 -10.82
C ILE A 55 -6.71 -8.99 -10.19
N PHE A 56 -6.85 -8.37 -9.01
CA PHE A 56 -5.69 -7.80 -8.30
C PHE A 56 -4.63 -8.86 -7.95
N LYS A 57 -5.05 -10.06 -7.50
CA LYS A 57 -4.13 -11.19 -7.26
C LYS A 57 -3.40 -11.62 -8.53
N GLN A 58 -4.08 -11.67 -9.67
CA GLN A 58 -3.45 -11.99 -10.95
C GLN A 58 -2.45 -10.91 -11.40
N ILE A 59 -2.76 -9.62 -11.21
CA ILE A 59 -1.83 -8.52 -11.51
C ILE A 59 -0.55 -8.68 -10.69
N LYS A 60 -0.67 -8.98 -9.39
CA LYS A 60 0.47 -9.23 -8.52
C LYS A 60 1.31 -10.43 -8.96
N LEU A 61 0.68 -11.51 -9.39
CA LEU A 61 1.37 -12.68 -9.93
C LEU A 61 2.11 -12.40 -11.25
N LEU A 62 1.54 -11.59 -12.14
CA LEU A 62 2.09 -11.35 -13.48
C LEU A 62 3.15 -10.24 -13.51
N PHE A 63 3.00 -9.20 -12.69
CA PHE A 63 3.78 -7.96 -12.81
C PHE A 63 4.55 -7.58 -11.55
N GLN A 64 4.43 -8.34 -10.47
CA GLN A 64 5.20 -8.14 -9.23
C GLN A 64 5.96 -9.42 -8.86
N SER A 65 6.65 -9.42 -7.72
CA SER A 65 7.43 -10.55 -7.20
C SER A 65 6.57 -11.68 -6.62
N GLY A 66 5.29 -11.79 -6.99
CA GLY A 66 4.36 -12.74 -6.39
C GLY A 66 3.98 -12.39 -4.94
N PHE A 67 3.65 -13.41 -4.15
CA PHE A 67 3.20 -13.28 -2.75
C PHE A 67 4.33 -13.63 -1.78
N ASP A 68 4.51 -12.84 -0.73
CA ASP A 68 5.51 -13.12 0.31
C ASP A 68 5.02 -14.17 1.33
N GLU A 69 5.93 -14.70 2.14
CA GLU A 69 5.57 -15.72 3.14
C GLU A 69 4.54 -15.25 4.16
N ALA A 70 4.60 -13.98 4.58
CA ALA A 70 3.70 -13.45 5.61
C ALA A 70 2.26 -13.38 5.06
N GLU A 71 2.13 -12.95 3.80
CA GLU A 71 0.89 -12.92 3.08
C GLU A 71 0.34 -14.33 2.81
N LEU A 72 1.18 -15.27 2.37
CA LEU A 72 0.77 -16.66 2.20
C LEU A 72 0.26 -17.28 3.51
N LYS A 73 0.96 -17.02 4.63
CA LYS A 73 0.51 -17.42 5.97
C LYS A 73 -0.83 -16.80 6.34
N SER A 74 -1.06 -15.54 5.98
CA SER A 74 -2.36 -14.87 6.19
C SER A 74 -3.51 -15.53 5.39
N TYR A 75 -3.23 -16.09 4.21
CA TYR A 75 -4.25 -16.77 3.40
C TYR A 75 -4.68 -18.12 3.99
N ILE A 76 -3.86 -18.78 4.82
CA ILE A 76 -4.21 -20.07 5.41
C ILE A 76 -5.51 -19.98 6.23
N SER A 77 -5.63 -18.96 7.09
CA SER A 77 -6.83 -18.78 7.92
C SER A 77 -8.07 -18.49 7.07
N VAL A 78 -7.92 -17.68 6.01
CA VAL A 78 -8.99 -17.37 5.06
C VAL A 78 -9.44 -18.62 4.30
N ILE A 79 -8.49 -19.45 3.85
CA ILE A 79 -8.79 -20.70 3.16
C ILE A 79 -9.57 -21.65 4.09
N HIS A 80 -9.10 -21.82 5.34
CA HIS A 80 -9.80 -22.65 6.32
C HIS A 80 -11.22 -22.15 6.60
N ALA A 81 -11.39 -20.84 6.78
CA ALA A 81 -12.70 -20.23 7.01
C ALA A 81 -13.64 -20.47 5.82
N ASN A 82 -13.15 -20.27 4.59
CA ASN A 82 -13.93 -20.51 3.37
C ASN A 82 -14.35 -21.97 3.25
N VAL A 83 -13.43 -22.93 3.45
CA VAL A 83 -13.74 -24.37 3.39
C VAL A 83 -14.81 -24.74 4.41
N TYR A 84 -14.65 -24.32 5.67
CA TYR A 84 -15.63 -24.59 6.73
C TYR A 84 -16.99 -23.97 6.40
N GLN A 85 -17.02 -22.72 5.97
CA GLN A 85 -18.26 -22.03 5.60
C GLN A 85 -18.96 -22.72 4.43
N THR A 86 -18.23 -23.13 3.40
CA THR A 86 -18.79 -23.88 2.27
C THR A 86 -19.39 -25.20 2.73
N ILE A 87 -18.69 -25.98 3.57
CA ILE A 87 -19.22 -27.23 4.12
C ILE A 87 -20.52 -26.99 4.89
N LYS A 88 -20.56 -25.98 5.76
CA LYS A 88 -21.76 -25.62 6.53
C LYS A 88 -22.94 -25.26 5.61
N VAL A 89 -22.70 -24.43 4.60
CA VAL A 89 -23.73 -24.03 3.62
C VAL A 89 -24.28 -25.25 2.88
N LEU A 90 -23.42 -26.17 2.45
CA LEU A 90 -23.81 -27.40 1.76
C LEU A 90 -24.65 -28.30 2.67
N HIS A 91 -24.20 -28.54 3.90
CA HIS A 91 -24.93 -29.35 4.88
C HIS A 91 -26.32 -28.76 5.18
N ASP A 92 -26.40 -27.47 5.46
CA ASP A 92 -27.67 -26.81 5.79
C ASP A 92 -28.60 -26.78 4.56
N GLY A 93 -28.04 -26.61 3.37
CA GLY A 93 -28.77 -26.75 2.10
C GLY A 93 -29.36 -28.15 1.93
N SER A 94 -28.57 -29.20 2.18
CA SER A 94 -29.02 -30.59 2.08
C SER A 94 -30.18 -30.88 3.03
N LYS A 95 -30.14 -30.38 4.28
CA LYS A 95 -31.24 -30.55 5.24
C LYS A 95 -32.53 -29.88 4.77
N ARG A 96 -32.44 -28.67 4.21
CA ARG A 96 -33.61 -27.93 3.69
C ARG A 96 -34.25 -28.64 2.49
N ILE A 97 -33.45 -29.25 1.62
CA ILE A 97 -33.95 -29.95 0.43
C ILE A 97 -34.56 -31.32 0.81
N GLY A 98 -33.89 -32.09 1.67
CA GLY A 98 -34.34 -33.43 2.07
C GLY A 98 -35.48 -33.46 3.10
N SER A 99 -35.93 -32.29 3.59
CA SER A 99 -37.10 -32.15 4.48
C SER A 99 -38.38 -31.80 3.71
N LYS A 100 -38.37 -31.93 2.38
CA LYS A 100 -39.55 -31.95 1.50
C LYS A 100 -39.72 -33.35 0.92
#